data_AF-A0A841JDT2-F1
#
_entry.id   AF-A0A841JDT2-F1
#
_cell.length_a   1.000
_cell.length_b   1.000
_cell.length_c   1.000
_cell.angle_alpha   90.00
_cell.angle_beta   90.00
_cell.angle_gamma   90.00
#
_symmetry.space_group_name_H-M   'P 1'
#
loop_
_entity.id
_entity.type
_entity.pdbx_description
1 polymer ?
#
loop_
_entity_poly.entity_id
_entity_poly.type
_entity_poly.pdbx_seq_one_letter_code
_entity_poly.pdbx_strand_id
1 'polypeptide(L)'
;MVKKQYLKEIVITGTQQRGGSTNTVKDVMKVQSWLNLYAMVNPSAGTATGIDGDFGPATQAAVNAFQLAKSLQQTGIADIALFTELSRPMLNAFTGVVVGTDLRTLVVNTAFQHLNNAPFELTIKGQSNSGPWVRSYMDGMEGTPWFWCMGFVQTILDQAASQLGKDFRTLMPLSYSCDTVATTGIQKGILSRYAAVHSNPSIVKPGDIFLLEKTTYDWIHTGIITAVNGDVFETIEGNTNNDGSSNGNGVYKRVRNFQNSKLDVFSIQGLI
;
A
#
# COMPACT_ATOMS: atom_id res chain seq x y z
N MET A 1 7.29 2.32 -15.21
CA MET A 1 6.46 1.79 -14.12
C MET A 1 5.83 0.47 -14.54
N VAL A 2 6.09 -0.58 -13.76
CA VAL A 2 5.60 -1.94 -14.01
C VAL A 2 4.35 -2.28 -13.19
N LYS A 3 4.19 -1.70 -12.00
CA LYS A 3 3.07 -1.97 -11.08
C LYS A 3 1.83 -1.16 -11.46
N LYS A 4 1.13 -1.65 -12.49
CA LYS A 4 -0.03 -0.99 -13.10
C LYS A 4 -1.39 -1.55 -12.66
N GLN A 5 -1.42 -2.49 -11.72
CA GLN A 5 -2.66 -3.17 -11.34
C GLN A 5 -3.72 -2.22 -10.77
N TYR A 6 -3.31 -1.11 -10.13
CA TYR A 6 -4.22 -0.08 -9.61
C TYR A 6 -5.20 0.45 -10.67
N LEU A 7 -4.81 0.47 -11.96
CA LEU A 7 -5.68 0.90 -13.06
C LEU A 7 -6.98 0.08 -13.15
N LYS A 8 -6.95 -1.19 -12.71
CA LYS A 8 -8.14 -2.05 -12.68
C LYS A 8 -9.03 -1.80 -11.46
N GLU A 9 -8.51 -1.15 -10.43
CA GLU A 9 -9.17 -0.92 -9.14
C GLU A 9 -9.86 0.46 -9.06
N ILE A 10 -9.50 1.37 -9.97
CA ILE A 10 -10.06 2.74 -10.08
C ILE A 10 -11.10 2.90 -11.20
N VAL A 11 -11.56 1.79 -11.79
CA VAL A 11 -12.60 1.78 -12.83
C VAL A 11 -13.71 0.79 -12.54
N ILE A 12 -14.93 1.11 -12.97
CA ILE A 12 -16.06 0.18 -13.15
C ILE A 12 -16.49 0.22 -14.62
N THR A 13 -17.15 -0.85 -15.09
CA THR A 13 -17.51 -1.01 -16.51
C THR A 13 -18.79 -0.27 -16.90
N GLY A 14 -19.61 0.12 -15.92
CA GLY A 14 -20.83 0.90 -16.13
C GLY A 14 -21.48 1.29 -14.80
N THR A 15 -22.58 2.03 -14.89
CA THR A 15 -23.36 2.47 -13.72
C THR A 15 -23.90 1.28 -12.93
N GLN A 16 -23.69 1.31 -11.61
CA GLN A 16 -24.24 0.35 -10.65
C GLN A 16 -25.34 0.99 -9.82
N GLN A 17 -26.50 0.34 -9.71
CA GLN A 17 -27.66 0.87 -8.98
C GLN A 17 -28.62 -0.23 -8.53
N ARG A 18 -29.49 0.08 -7.56
CA ARG A 18 -30.50 -0.88 -7.10
C ARG A 18 -31.45 -1.27 -8.24
N GLY A 19 -31.61 -2.57 -8.47
CA GLY A 19 -32.43 -3.09 -9.58
C GLY A 19 -31.86 -2.85 -10.98
N GLY A 20 -30.60 -2.41 -11.08
CA GLY A 20 -29.94 -2.18 -12.37
C GLY A 20 -29.70 -3.47 -13.14
N SER A 21 -30.24 -3.58 -14.36
CA SER A 21 -30.06 -4.74 -15.24
C SER A 21 -28.63 -4.91 -15.77
N THR A 22 -27.81 -3.85 -15.69
CA THR A 22 -26.41 -3.81 -16.12
C THR A 22 -25.42 -3.98 -14.96
N ASN A 23 -25.89 -4.25 -13.74
CA ASN A 23 -25.01 -4.46 -12.61
C ASN A 23 -24.12 -5.68 -12.86
N THR A 24 -22.86 -5.62 -12.39
CA THR A 24 -21.99 -6.80 -12.35
C THR A 24 -21.53 -7.04 -10.93
N VAL A 25 -21.49 -8.32 -10.51
CA VAL A 25 -21.00 -8.71 -9.18
C VAL A 25 -19.65 -8.08 -8.88
N LYS A 26 -18.75 -8.06 -9.87
CA LYS A 26 -17.40 -7.50 -9.74
C LYS A 26 -17.40 -5.99 -9.48
N ASP A 27 -18.18 -5.22 -10.23
CA ASP A 27 -18.20 -3.76 -10.07
C ASP A 27 -18.96 -3.35 -8.81
N VAL A 28 -20.02 -4.06 -8.44
CA VAL A 28 -20.71 -3.85 -7.16
C VAL A 28 -19.75 -4.12 -5.99
N MET A 29 -18.98 -5.22 -6.03
CA MET A 29 -17.98 -5.51 -5.00
C MET A 29 -16.90 -4.42 -4.91
N LYS A 30 -16.51 -3.79 -6.03
CA LYS A 30 -15.60 -2.63 -6.01
C LYS A 30 -16.21 -1.42 -5.33
N VAL A 31 -17.47 -1.08 -5.65
CA VAL A 31 -18.20 0.02 -5.01
C VAL A 31 -18.27 -0.23 -3.49
N GLN A 32 -18.72 -1.42 -3.09
CA GLN A 32 -18.80 -1.82 -1.68
C GLN A 32 -17.43 -1.77 -0.99
N SER A 33 -16.37 -2.22 -1.65
CA SER A 33 -15.00 -2.16 -1.11
C SER A 33 -14.57 -0.72 -0.84
N TRP A 34 -14.77 0.18 -1.79
CA TRP A 34 -14.40 1.59 -1.64
C TRP A 34 -15.26 2.32 -0.60
N LEU A 35 -16.54 1.98 -0.46
CA LEU A 35 -17.40 2.50 0.59
C LEU A 35 -16.94 2.09 2.00
N ASN A 36 -16.45 0.85 2.16
CA ASN A 36 -15.85 0.39 3.42
C ASN A 36 -14.52 1.09 3.71
N LEU A 37 -13.66 1.25 2.70
CA LEU A 37 -12.41 2.00 2.84
C LEU A 37 -12.68 3.48 3.23
N TYR A 38 -13.72 4.10 2.67
CA TYR A 38 -14.13 5.44 3.04
C TYR A 38 -14.55 5.53 4.51
N ALA A 39 -15.30 4.54 5.01
CA ALA A 39 -15.74 4.48 6.40
C ALA A 39 -14.57 4.37 7.39
N MET A 40 -13.45 3.73 7.01
CA MET A 40 -12.28 3.59 7.88
C MET A 40 -11.65 4.93 8.23
N VAL A 41 -11.66 5.89 7.30
CA VAL A 41 -11.13 7.25 7.52
C VAL A 41 -12.23 8.28 7.83
N ASN A 42 -13.51 7.90 7.68
CA ASN A 42 -14.68 8.72 8.02
C ASN A 42 -15.72 7.87 8.80
N PRO A 43 -15.44 7.48 10.06
CA PRO A 43 -16.27 6.51 10.79
C PRO A 43 -17.71 6.98 11.04
N SER A 44 -17.96 8.28 11.03
CA SER A 44 -19.31 8.86 11.19
C SER A 44 -20.12 8.92 9.88
N ALA A 45 -19.52 8.60 8.73
CA ALA A 45 -20.19 8.76 7.44
C ALA A 45 -21.24 7.68 7.15
N GLY A 46 -21.22 6.54 7.85
CA GLY A 46 -22.21 5.48 7.66
C GLY A 46 -22.17 4.78 6.29
N THR A 47 -20.99 4.71 5.65
CA THR A 47 -20.83 4.10 4.32
C THR A 47 -20.45 2.62 4.37
N ALA A 48 -20.08 2.06 5.52
CA ALA A 48 -19.73 0.65 5.63
C ALA A 48 -20.94 -0.25 5.29
N THR A 49 -20.73 -1.28 4.47
CA THR A 49 -21.76 -2.22 4.02
C THR A 49 -21.14 -3.58 3.67
N GLY A 50 -21.95 -4.63 3.53
CA GLY A 50 -21.47 -5.93 3.07
C GLY A 50 -20.80 -5.85 1.69
N ILE A 51 -19.77 -6.68 1.47
CA ILE A 51 -19.09 -6.84 0.17
C ILE A 51 -19.53 -8.17 -0.45
N ASP A 52 -20.78 -8.23 -0.86
CA ASP A 52 -21.45 -9.43 -1.39
C ASP A 52 -21.66 -9.40 -2.92
N GLY A 53 -21.42 -8.25 -3.56
CA GLY A 53 -21.65 -8.05 -4.99
C GLY A 53 -23.11 -7.82 -5.36
N ASP A 54 -24.01 -7.66 -4.39
CA ASP A 54 -25.39 -7.25 -4.62
C ASP A 54 -25.61 -5.75 -4.32
N PHE A 55 -26.21 -5.05 -5.28
CA PHE A 55 -26.55 -3.64 -5.11
C PHE A 55 -27.94 -3.53 -4.48
N GLY A 56 -28.06 -4.05 -3.26
CA GLY A 56 -29.28 -4.03 -2.46
C GLY A 56 -29.54 -2.68 -1.76
N PRO A 57 -30.59 -2.60 -0.92
CA PRO A 57 -30.93 -1.40 -0.15
C PRO A 57 -29.78 -0.87 0.72
N ALA A 58 -28.99 -1.75 1.32
CA ALA A 58 -27.84 -1.37 2.15
C ALA A 58 -26.75 -0.66 1.31
N THR A 59 -26.38 -1.23 0.16
CA THR A 59 -25.43 -0.62 -0.78
C THR A 59 -25.94 0.75 -1.26
N GLN A 60 -27.23 0.86 -1.61
CA GLN A 60 -27.82 2.14 -2.03
C GLN A 60 -27.78 3.20 -0.91
N ALA A 61 -28.09 2.83 0.34
CA ALA A 61 -28.00 3.73 1.47
C ALA A 61 -26.56 4.18 1.75
N ALA A 62 -25.58 3.28 1.66
CA ALA A 62 -24.16 3.60 1.79
C ALA A 62 -23.67 4.55 0.68
N VAL A 63 -24.13 4.36 -0.55
CA VAL A 63 -23.85 5.28 -1.67
C VAL A 63 -24.43 6.67 -1.41
N ASN A 64 -25.69 6.75 -0.95
CA ASN A 64 -26.31 8.03 -0.55
C ASN A 64 -25.52 8.72 0.57
N ALA A 65 -25.05 7.95 1.55
CA ALA A 65 -24.27 8.47 2.66
C ALA A 65 -22.89 9.01 2.19
N PHE A 66 -22.24 8.32 1.26
CA PHE A 66 -21.02 8.82 0.62
C PHE A 66 -21.28 10.11 -0.18
N GLN A 67 -22.34 10.14 -0.98
CA GLN A 67 -22.75 11.33 -1.74
C GLN A 67 -23.00 12.52 -0.80
N LEU A 68 -23.72 12.31 0.30
CA LEU A 68 -23.91 13.31 1.35
C LEU A 68 -22.58 13.82 1.90
N ALA A 69 -21.68 12.91 2.29
CA ALA A 69 -20.39 13.25 2.86
C ALA A 69 -19.49 14.03 1.88
N LYS A 70 -19.72 13.87 0.57
CA LYS A 70 -19.07 14.62 -0.50
C LYS A 70 -19.84 15.84 -0.97
N SER A 71 -20.95 16.20 -0.32
CA SER A 71 -21.84 17.31 -0.71
C SER A 71 -22.34 17.18 -2.15
N LEU A 72 -22.60 15.94 -2.60
CA LEU A 72 -23.16 15.60 -3.89
C LEU A 72 -24.66 15.34 -3.78
N GLN A 73 -25.34 15.34 -4.93
CA GLN A 73 -26.73 14.89 -5.00
C GLN A 73 -26.83 13.41 -4.59
N GLN A 74 -27.74 13.11 -3.67
CA GLN A 74 -27.97 11.76 -3.14
C GLN A 74 -28.86 10.94 -4.08
N THR A 75 -28.30 10.50 -5.20
CA THR A 75 -29.02 9.69 -6.20
C THR A 75 -29.09 8.21 -5.80
N GLY A 76 -28.19 7.74 -4.93
CA GLY A 76 -28.05 6.33 -4.57
C GLY A 76 -27.49 5.46 -5.70
N ILE A 77 -26.95 6.10 -6.75
CA ILE A 77 -26.41 5.48 -7.96
C ILE A 77 -24.90 5.66 -7.97
N ALA A 78 -24.16 4.57 -8.24
CA ALA A 78 -22.72 4.62 -8.45
C ALA A 78 -22.40 4.60 -9.95
N ASP A 79 -22.38 5.79 -10.56
CA ASP A 79 -21.88 5.99 -11.92
C ASP A 79 -20.34 6.09 -11.96
N ILE A 80 -19.79 6.27 -13.16
CA ILE A 80 -18.33 6.37 -13.35
C ILE A 80 -17.76 7.57 -12.58
N ALA A 81 -18.45 8.71 -12.57
CA ALA A 81 -17.96 9.92 -11.90
C ALA A 81 -17.92 9.73 -10.39
N LEU A 82 -18.97 9.17 -9.79
CA LEU A 82 -18.99 8.83 -8.37
C LEU A 82 -17.92 7.78 -8.03
N PHE A 83 -17.71 6.79 -8.90
CA PHE A 83 -16.69 5.77 -8.67
C PHE A 83 -15.26 6.34 -8.73
N THR A 84 -14.99 7.29 -9.63
CA THR A 84 -13.74 8.06 -9.64
C THR A 84 -13.56 8.81 -8.32
N GLU A 85 -14.61 9.41 -7.78
CA GLU A 85 -14.58 10.08 -6.48
C GLU A 85 -14.34 9.12 -5.30
N LEU A 86 -14.98 7.93 -5.31
CA LEU A 86 -14.78 6.87 -4.33
C LEU A 86 -13.33 6.36 -4.32
N SER A 87 -12.75 6.15 -5.50
CA SER A 87 -11.41 5.59 -5.69
C SER A 87 -10.30 6.63 -5.74
N ARG A 88 -10.63 7.91 -5.54
CA ARG A 88 -9.70 9.05 -5.60
C ARG A 88 -8.45 8.91 -4.72
N PRO A 89 -8.49 8.34 -3.50
CA PRO A 89 -7.28 8.13 -2.72
C PRO A 89 -6.21 7.29 -3.45
N MET A 90 -6.61 6.24 -4.17
CA MET A 90 -5.66 5.44 -4.95
C MET A 90 -5.20 6.16 -6.21
N LEU A 91 -6.09 6.86 -6.91
CA LEU A 91 -5.69 7.71 -8.03
C LEU A 91 -4.62 8.72 -7.59
N ASN A 92 -4.85 9.42 -6.49
CA ASN A 92 -3.91 10.39 -5.92
C ASN A 92 -2.59 9.75 -5.54
N ALA A 93 -2.61 8.56 -4.93
CA ALA A 93 -1.39 7.86 -4.52
C ALA A 93 -0.51 7.41 -5.70
N PHE A 94 -1.12 6.91 -6.78
CA PHE A 94 -0.38 6.34 -7.91
C PHE A 94 -0.06 7.33 -9.04
N THR A 95 -0.72 8.50 -9.08
CA THR A 95 -0.57 9.45 -10.19
C THR A 95 -0.22 10.88 -9.76
N GLY A 96 -0.31 11.19 -8.47
CA GLY A 96 0.07 12.51 -7.98
C GLY A 96 1.57 12.76 -8.17
N VAL A 97 1.92 14.01 -8.50
CA VAL A 97 3.30 14.40 -8.73
C VAL A 97 4.08 14.40 -7.42
N VAL A 98 5.16 13.63 -7.38
CA VAL A 98 6.08 13.61 -6.25
C VAL A 98 7.23 14.59 -6.50
N VAL A 99 7.41 15.52 -5.58
CA VAL A 99 8.51 16.50 -5.66
C VAL A 99 9.82 15.82 -5.26
N GLY A 100 10.86 16.00 -6.07
CA GLY A 100 12.20 15.49 -5.80
C GLY A 100 13.02 15.41 -7.08
N THR A 101 14.33 15.63 -6.96
CA THR A 101 15.28 15.57 -8.09
C THR A 101 16.15 14.32 -8.06
N ASP A 102 16.28 13.68 -6.89
CA ASP A 102 17.05 12.45 -6.70
C ASP A 102 16.16 11.29 -6.21
N LEU A 103 16.64 10.06 -6.40
CA LEU A 103 15.86 8.86 -6.10
C LEU A 103 15.52 8.71 -4.61
N ARG A 104 16.40 9.10 -3.68
CA ARG A 104 16.12 8.92 -2.24
C ARG A 104 14.98 9.82 -1.81
N THR A 105 15.03 11.08 -2.24
CA THR A 105 13.95 12.05 -2.01
C THR A 105 12.64 11.56 -2.60
N LEU A 106 12.66 11.06 -3.84
CA LEU A 106 11.47 10.52 -4.49
C LEU A 106 10.91 9.31 -3.74
N VAL A 107 11.74 8.33 -3.35
CA VAL A 107 11.28 7.15 -2.59
C VAL A 107 10.61 7.56 -1.28
N VAL A 108 11.21 8.47 -0.52
CA VAL A 108 10.63 8.96 0.75
C VAL A 108 9.32 9.70 0.50
N ASN A 109 9.28 10.62 -0.46
CA ASN A 109 8.09 11.43 -0.72
C ASN A 109 6.95 10.60 -1.33
N THR A 110 7.23 9.62 -2.18
CA THR A 110 6.24 8.65 -2.68
C THR A 110 5.68 7.81 -1.52
N ALA A 111 6.50 7.38 -0.57
CA ALA A 111 6.01 6.68 0.63
C ALA A 111 5.03 7.54 1.45
N PHE A 112 5.35 8.83 1.65
CA PHE A 112 4.45 9.78 2.30
C PHE A 112 3.17 10.04 1.50
N GLN A 113 3.25 10.12 0.17
CA GLN A 113 2.08 10.27 -0.68
C GLN A 113 1.12 9.10 -0.51
N HIS A 114 1.63 7.87 -0.48
CA HIS A 114 0.80 6.70 -0.20
C HIS A 114 0.23 6.76 1.22
N LEU A 115 1.05 7.02 2.24
CA LEU A 115 0.58 7.16 3.64
C LEU A 115 -0.58 8.17 3.76
N ASN A 116 -0.47 9.33 3.11
CA ASN A 116 -1.49 10.39 3.16
C ASN A 116 -2.82 10.01 2.47
N ASN A 117 -2.83 8.95 1.67
CA ASN A 117 -4.04 8.42 1.02
C ASN A 117 -4.61 7.17 1.74
N ALA A 118 -4.11 6.88 2.95
CA ALA A 118 -4.60 5.83 3.84
C ALA A 118 -4.87 4.44 3.20
N PRO A 119 -3.88 3.79 2.56
CA PRO A 119 -4.00 2.41 2.13
C PRO A 119 -4.33 1.49 3.29
N PHE A 120 -5.36 0.68 3.10
CA PHE A 120 -5.88 -0.22 4.13
C PHE A 120 -6.43 -1.51 3.48
N GLU A 121 -6.32 -2.63 4.18
CA GLU A 121 -6.86 -3.91 3.73
C GLU A 121 -8.29 -4.14 4.20
N LEU A 122 -9.04 -4.90 3.43
CA LEU A 122 -10.37 -5.36 3.79
C LEU A 122 -10.31 -6.83 4.19
N THR A 123 -11.34 -7.27 4.92
CA THR A 123 -11.66 -8.69 5.07
C THR A 123 -12.79 -9.03 4.12
N ILE A 124 -12.51 -9.78 3.05
CA ILE A 124 -13.50 -10.16 2.04
C ILE A 124 -13.69 -11.68 2.12
N LYS A 125 -14.94 -12.13 2.32
CA LYS A 125 -15.28 -13.56 2.48
C LYS A 125 -14.44 -14.26 3.56
N GLY A 126 -14.19 -13.57 4.67
CA GLY A 126 -13.41 -14.08 5.80
C GLY A 126 -11.90 -14.14 5.57
N GLN A 127 -11.38 -13.60 4.47
CA GLN A 127 -9.94 -13.54 4.19
C GLN A 127 -9.43 -12.12 4.46
N SER A 128 -8.39 -11.99 5.31
CA SER A 128 -7.64 -10.74 5.50
C SER A 128 -6.79 -10.44 4.27
N ASN A 129 -5.94 -9.40 4.31
CA ASN A 129 -5.06 -9.04 3.20
C ASN A 129 -5.83 -8.93 1.87
N SER A 130 -7.04 -8.36 1.89
CA SER A 130 -7.93 -8.29 0.73
C SER A 130 -8.24 -6.85 0.34
N GLY A 131 -8.81 -6.66 -0.84
CA GLY A 131 -9.34 -5.39 -1.31
C GLY A 131 -8.43 -4.60 -2.26
N PRO A 132 -8.90 -3.41 -2.70
CA PRO A 132 -8.30 -2.64 -3.78
C PRO A 132 -6.81 -2.33 -3.58
N TRP A 133 -6.43 -1.87 -2.39
CA TRP A 133 -5.04 -1.52 -2.09
C TRP A 133 -4.11 -2.74 -2.14
N VAL A 134 -4.52 -3.85 -1.54
CA VAL A 134 -3.73 -5.08 -1.55
C VAL A 134 -3.53 -5.58 -2.98
N ARG A 135 -4.60 -5.71 -3.76
CA ARG A 135 -4.49 -6.11 -5.17
C ARG A 135 -3.59 -5.18 -5.96
N SER A 136 -3.62 -3.88 -5.69
CA SER A 136 -2.78 -2.89 -6.39
C SER A 136 -1.29 -3.07 -6.11
N TYR A 137 -0.92 -3.43 -4.88
CA TYR A 137 0.47 -3.69 -4.49
C TYR A 137 0.96 -5.10 -4.88
N MET A 138 0.04 -6.06 -4.97
CA MET A 138 0.32 -7.48 -5.13
C MET A 138 -0.03 -8.00 -6.54
N ASP A 139 -0.04 -7.10 -7.53
CA ASP A 139 -0.31 -7.39 -8.96
C ASP A 139 -1.57 -8.25 -9.20
N GLY A 140 -2.59 -8.01 -8.38
CA GLY A 140 -3.93 -8.60 -8.50
C GLY A 140 -4.19 -9.72 -7.51
N MET A 141 -3.17 -10.16 -6.78
CA MET A 141 -3.30 -11.17 -5.74
C MET A 141 -3.83 -10.56 -4.44
N GLU A 142 -4.56 -11.35 -3.66
CA GLU A 142 -5.13 -10.96 -2.37
C GLU A 142 -5.53 -12.19 -1.55
N GLY A 143 -5.89 -11.98 -0.28
CA GLY A 143 -6.33 -13.00 0.65
C GLY A 143 -5.27 -13.32 1.71
N THR A 144 -5.66 -14.04 2.75
CA THR A 144 -4.84 -14.28 3.96
C THR A 144 -3.37 -14.62 3.70
N PRO A 145 -2.98 -15.44 2.70
CA PRO A 145 -1.58 -15.75 2.41
C PRO A 145 -0.73 -14.59 1.84
N TRP A 146 -1.35 -13.51 1.38
CA TRP A 146 -0.70 -12.45 0.61
C TRP A 146 -0.30 -11.25 1.47
N PHE A 147 0.72 -11.46 2.31
CA PHE A 147 1.30 -10.35 3.08
C PHE A 147 1.91 -9.30 2.14
N TRP A 148 1.41 -8.07 2.23
CA TRP A 148 1.63 -7.06 1.20
C TRP A 148 2.70 -6.00 1.52
N CYS A 149 3.49 -6.18 2.58
CA CYS A 149 4.55 -5.25 2.99
C CYS A 149 5.59 -5.02 1.89
N MET A 150 6.12 -6.09 1.27
CA MET A 150 7.10 -5.97 0.18
C MET A 150 6.45 -5.49 -1.13
N GLY A 151 5.19 -5.85 -1.39
CA GLY A 151 4.43 -5.31 -2.53
C GLY A 151 4.27 -3.79 -2.45
N PHE A 152 4.01 -3.27 -1.25
CA PHE A 152 4.01 -1.84 -0.98
C PHE A 152 5.39 -1.23 -1.25
N VAL A 153 6.46 -1.74 -0.63
CA VAL A 153 7.83 -1.20 -0.81
C VAL A 153 8.22 -1.16 -2.29
N GLN A 154 7.98 -2.23 -3.04
CA GLN A 154 8.30 -2.26 -4.47
C GLN A 154 7.44 -1.31 -5.31
N THR A 155 6.22 -1.00 -4.87
CA THR A 155 5.39 0.02 -5.54
C THR A 155 5.98 1.41 -5.37
N ILE A 156 6.47 1.74 -4.18
CA ILE A 156 7.13 3.02 -3.94
C ILE A 156 8.40 3.14 -4.78
N LEU A 157 9.23 2.09 -4.79
CA LEU A 157 10.45 2.05 -5.61
C LEU A 157 10.15 2.15 -7.10
N ASP A 158 9.16 1.41 -7.60
CA ASP A 158 8.79 1.42 -9.02
C ASP A 158 8.31 2.81 -9.45
N GLN A 159 7.45 3.47 -8.67
CA GLN A 159 7.01 4.84 -8.96
C GLN A 159 8.17 5.84 -8.95
N ALA A 160 8.97 5.85 -7.88
CA ALA A 160 10.10 6.77 -7.73
C ALA A 160 11.18 6.56 -8.81
N ALA A 161 11.56 5.30 -9.08
CA ALA A 161 12.54 4.97 -10.11
C ALA A 161 12.01 5.32 -11.51
N SER A 162 10.74 5.05 -11.79
CA SER A 162 10.13 5.35 -13.08
C SER A 162 10.11 6.84 -13.42
N GLN A 163 9.95 7.71 -12.43
CA GLN A 163 10.02 9.16 -12.63
C GLN A 163 11.40 9.62 -13.12
N LEU A 164 12.46 8.86 -12.80
CA LEU A 164 13.82 9.09 -13.28
C LEU A 164 14.20 8.23 -14.50
N GLY A 165 13.23 7.54 -15.12
CA GLY A 165 13.48 6.61 -16.23
C GLY A 165 14.27 5.36 -15.83
N LYS A 166 14.33 5.03 -14.53
CA LYS A 166 15.04 3.87 -13.98
C LYS A 166 14.08 2.70 -13.76
N ASP A 167 14.65 1.51 -13.63
CA ASP A 167 13.93 0.28 -13.34
C ASP A 167 14.44 -0.35 -12.03
N PHE A 168 13.59 -0.39 -11.01
CA PHE A 168 13.94 -0.94 -9.69
C PHE A 168 14.34 -2.42 -9.76
N ARG A 169 13.94 -3.13 -10.82
CA ARG A 169 14.24 -4.57 -10.99
C ARG A 169 15.72 -4.84 -11.24
N THR A 170 16.48 -3.82 -11.62
CA THR A 170 17.95 -3.89 -11.67
C THR A 170 18.56 -4.06 -10.27
N LEU A 171 17.86 -3.59 -9.24
CA LEU A 171 18.26 -3.66 -7.85
C LEU A 171 17.81 -4.97 -7.18
N MET A 172 16.55 -5.36 -7.34
CA MET A 172 15.92 -6.54 -6.71
C MET A 172 14.93 -7.25 -7.64
N PRO A 173 14.61 -8.54 -7.45
CA PRO A 173 13.56 -9.20 -8.23
C PRO A 173 12.17 -8.62 -7.91
N LEU A 174 11.26 -8.67 -8.88
CA LEU A 174 9.82 -8.49 -8.63
C LEU A 174 9.32 -9.72 -7.85
N SER A 175 9.35 -9.63 -6.52
CA SER A 175 8.94 -10.69 -5.60
C SER A 175 8.39 -10.08 -4.32
N TYR A 176 7.30 -10.63 -3.79
CA TYR A 176 6.73 -10.15 -2.52
C TYR A 176 7.33 -10.83 -1.29
N SER A 177 8.26 -11.77 -1.47
CA SER A 177 8.95 -12.45 -0.37
C SER A 177 10.10 -11.56 0.14
N CYS A 178 10.05 -11.23 1.43
CA CYS A 178 11.16 -10.54 2.09
C CYS A 178 12.46 -11.36 2.01
N ASP A 179 12.39 -12.68 2.20
CA ASP A 179 13.55 -13.59 2.07
C ASP A 179 14.20 -13.54 0.69
N THR A 180 13.37 -13.53 -0.37
CA THR A 180 13.88 -13.48 -1.75
C THR A 180 14.64 -12.19 -2.01
N VAL A 181 14.09 -11.06 -1.55
CA VAL A 181 14.72 -9.75 -1.71
C VAL A 181 15.98 -9.65 -0.85
N ALA A 182 15.93 -10.08 0.41
CA ALA A 182 17.07 -10.05 1.31
C ALA A 182 18.23 -10.93 0.80
N THR A 183 17.92 -12.15 0.34
CA THR A 183 18.90 -13.07 -0.26
C THR A 183 19.55 -12.45 -1.49
N THR A 184 18.78 -11.78 -2.35
CA THR A 184 19.34 -11.04 -3.49
C THR A 184 20.28 -9.93 -3.02
N GLY A 185 19.90 -9.20 -1.96
CA GLY A 185 20.73 -8.15 -1.39
C GLY A 185 22.07 -8.67 -0.84
N ILE A 186 22.07 -9.84 -0.20
CA ILE A 186 23.28 -10.53 0.24
C ILE A 186 24.15 -10.90 -0.96
N GLN A 187 23.58 -11.55 -1.98
CA GLN A 187 24.30 -11.98 -3.18
C GLN A 187 24.94 -10.81 -3.94
N LYS A 188 24.26 -9.65 -3.96
CA LYS A 188 24.75 -8.43 -4.59
C LYS A 188 25.65 -7.58 -3.69
N GLY A 189 25.84 -7.95 -2.42
CA GLY A 189 26.61 -7.16 -1.45
C GLY A 189 26.00 -5.81 -1.09
N ILE A 190 24.67 -5.67 -1.21
CA ILE A 190 23.92 -4.43 -0.93
C ILE A 190 22.98 -4.53 0.27
N LEU A 191 22.99 -5.67 0.98
CA LEU A 191 22.33 -5.84 2.27
C LEU A 191 23.35 -5.69 3.41
N SER A 192 23.16 -4.68 4.26
CA SER A 192 23.88 -4.54 5.52
C SER A 192 23.13 -5.29 6.62
N ARG A 193 23.81 -6.20 7.30
CA ARG A 193 23.24 -6.99 8.41
C ARG A 193 23.06 -6.13 9.66
N TYR A 194 22.08 -6.44 10.50
CA TYR A 194 21.73 -5.63 11.67
C TYR A 194 22.92 -5.34 12.59
N ALA A 195 23.86 -6.28 12.76
CA ALA A 195 25.06 -6.06 13.55
C ALA A 195 25.96 -4.92 13.00
N ALA A 196 26.06 -4.81 11.66
CA ALA A 196 26.77 -3.72 11.02
C ALA A 196 25.99 -2.40 11.15
N VAL A 197 24.67 -2.45 11.04
CA VAL A 197 23.78 -1.31 11.25
C VAL A 197 23.89 -0.76 12.68
N HIS A 198 23.92 -1.64 13.69
CA HIS A 198 24.09 -1.27 15.11
C HIS A 198 25.44 -0.59 15.35
N SER A 199 26.51 -1.17 14.79
CA SER A 199 27.88 -0.71 15.00
C SER A 199 28.19 0.58 14.25
N ASN A 200 27.55 0.78 13.09
CA ASN A 200 27.76 1.97 12.25
C ASN A 200 26.44 2.39 11.56
N PRO A 201 25.54 3.10 12.26
CA PRO A 201 24.27 3.54 11.69
C PRO A 201 24.41 4.47 10.48
N SER A 202 25.59 5.09 10.29
CA SER A 202 25.83 6.03 9.19
C SER A 202 25.78 5.39 7.79
N ILE A 203 25.87 4.05 7.70
CA ILE A 203 25.72 3.29 6.44
C ILE A 203 24.29 3.33 5.91
N VAL A 204 23.32 3.60 6.77
CA VAL A 204 21.90 3.65 6.45
C VAL A 204 21.53 5.07 6.02
N LYS A 205 20.78 5.20 4.94
CA LYS A 205 20.28 6.49 4.45
C LYS A 205 18.75 6.45 4.28
N PRO A 206 18.07 7.60 4.42
CA PRO A 206 16.68 7.73 3.97
C PRO A 206 16.48 7.20 2.54
N GLY A 207 15.36 6.53 2.32
CA GLY A 207 15.03 5.80 1.10
C GLY A 207 15.52 4.34 1.07
N ASP A 208 16.44 3.94 1.96
CA ASP A 208 16.80 2.53 2.11
C ASP A 208 15.65 1.72 2.73
N ILE A 209 15.72 0.40 2.60
CA ILE A 209 14.65 -0.52 2.98
C ILE A 209 15.13 -1.33 4.17
N PHE A 210 14.38 -1.33 5.27
CA PHE A 210 14.67 -2.26 6.36
C PHE A 210 14.03 -3.61 6.08
N LEU A 211 14.66 -4.68 6.55
CA LEU A 211 14.11 -6.03 6.59
C LEU A 211 14.21 -6.53 8.03
N LEU A 212 13.06 -6.85 8.64
CA LEU A 212 12.99 -7.36 10.00
C LEU A 212 13.28 -8.86 10.00
N GLU A 213 14.42 -9.23 10.56
CA GLU A 213 14.85 -10.60 10.69
C GLU A 213 14.25 -11.26 11.95
N LYS A 214 13.63 -12.42 11.76
CA LYS A 214 13.15 -13.28 12.85
C LYS A 214 14.22 -14.29 13.26
N THR A 215 14.72 -15.05 12.29
CA THR A 215 15.86 -15.96 12.44
C THR A 215 16.83 -15.75 11.29
N THR A 216 18.05 -16.27 11.39
CA THR A 216 19.05 -16.10 10.33
C THR A 216 18.50 -16.61 9.00
N TYR A 217 18.38 -15.72 8.01
CA TYR A 217 17.78 -15.97 6.69
C TYR A 217 16.24 -16.07 6.63
N ASP A 218 15.53 -15.63 7.67
CA ASP A 218 14.06 -15.54 7.74
C ASP A 218 13.65 -14.10 8.09
N TRP A 219 13.19 -13.37 7.07
CA TRP A 219 12.73 -11.98 7.19
C TRP A 219 11.22 -11.93 7.02
N ILE A 220 10.56 -11.36 8.02
CA ILE A 220 9.11 -11.44 8.16
C ILE A 220 8.39 -10.14 7.83
N HIS A 221 9.12 -9.04 7.69
CA HIS A 221 8.54 -7.73 7.45
C HIS A 221 9.54 -6.75 6.85
N THR A 222 9.03 -5.70 6.20
CA THR A 222 9.84 -4.67 5.56
C THR A 222 9.14 -3.32 5.54
N GLY A 223 9.90 -2.26 5.28
CA GLY A 223 9.40 -0.93 5.05
C GLY A 223 10.51 0.03 4.65
N ILE A 224 10.13 1.27 4.36
CA ILE A 224 11.03 2.30 3.87
C ILE A 224 11.50 3.14 5.05
N ILE A 225 12.81 3.32 5.17
CA ILE A 225 13.42 4.21 6.15
C ILE A 225 13.30 5.65 5.62
N THR A 226 12.65 6.52 6.39
CA THR A 226 12.41 7.92 6.05
C THR A 226 13.32 8.88 6.80
N ALA A 227 13.81 8.50 7.98
CA ALA A 227 14.82 9.22 8.74
C ALA A 227 15.63 8.26 9.62
N VAL A 228 16.85 8.68 9.98
CA VAL A 228 17.73 8.00 10.93
C VAL A 228 18.13 9.03 11.98
N ASN A 229 17.70 8.83 13.22
CA ASN A 229 17.90 9.79 14.32
C ASN A 229 18.40 9.04 15.55
N GLY A 230 19.69 9.19 15.89
CA GLY A 230 20.29 8.41 16.98
C GLY A 230 20.10 6.90 16.75
N ASP A 231 19.47 6.23 17.72
CA ASP A 231 19.22 4.78 17.72
C ASP A 231 17.87 4.37 17.09
N VAL A 232 17.18 5.30 16.43
CA VAL A 232 15.87 5.03 15.83
C VAL A 232 15.84 5.30 14.32
N PHE A 233 15.05 4.47 13.63
CA PHE A 233 14.55 4.74 12.30
C PHE A 233 13.12 5.26 12.38
N GLU A 234 12.82 6.32 11.63
CA GLU A 234 11.45 6.61 11.23
C GLU A 234 11.16 5.87 9.93
N THR A 235 10.05 5.14 9.87
CA THR A 235 9.73 4.26 8.74
C THR A 235 8.31 4.49 8.24
N ILE A 236 8.06 4.15 6.97
CA ILE A 236 6.71 3.97 6.41
C ILE A 236 6.61 2.56 5.86
N GLU A 237 5.55 1.85 6.27
CA GLU A 237 5.45 0.40 6.08
C GLU A 237 4.03 0.04 5.67
N GLY A 238 3.91 -0.85 4.69
CA GLY A 238 2.64 -1.50 4.35
C GLY A 238 2.45 -2.79 5.14
N ASN A 239 1.22 -3.28 5.20
CA ASN A 239 0.82 -4.42 6.00
C ASN A 239 1.31 -4.35 7.45
N THR A 240 1.17 -3.17 8.07
CA THR A 240 1.47 -2.98 9.51
C THR A 240 0.28 -2.38 10.25
N ASN A 241 0.39 -2.25 11.56
CA ASN A 241 -0.60 -1.65 12.44
C ASN A 241 0.11 -0.87 13.55
N ASN A 242 -0.63 -0.33 14.52
CA ASN A 242 -0.03 0.41 15.64
C ASN A 242 0.95 -0.45 16.46
N ASP A 243 0.70 -1.76 16.58
CA ASP A 243 1.56 -2.67 17.34
C ASP A 243 2.79 -3.17 16.56
N GLY A 244 2.81 -2.99 15.23
CA GLY A 244 3.94 -3.34 14.38
C GLY A 244 3.98 -4.79 13.94
N SER A 245 2.83 -5.46 13.99
CA SER A 245 2.64 -6.83 13.48
C SER A 245 3.04 -6.94 12.01
N SER A 246 3.54 -8.12 11.63
CA SER A 246 3.79 -8.52 10.23
C SER A 246 2.50 -8.86 9.45
N ASN A 247 1.36 -8.87 10.13
CA ASN A 247 0.02 -8.91 9.56
C ASN A 247 -0.78 -7.74 10.11
N GLY A 248 -0.45 -6.57 9.58
CA GLY A 248 -1.15 -5.34 9.89
C GLY A 248 -2.42 -5.18 9.06
N ASN A 249 -2.93 -3.95 9.02
CA ASN A 249 -4.13 -3.65 8.26
C ASN A 249 -3.99 -2.46 7.32
N GLY A 250 -2.85 -1.77 7.31
CA GLY A 250 -2.68 -0.57 6.50
C GLY A 250 -1.23 -0.11 6.36
N VAL A 251 -1.08 1.06 5.74
CA VAL A 251 0.19 1.78 5.66
C VAL A 251 0.29 2.75 6.83
N TYR A 252 1.37 2.65 7.61
CA TYR A 252 1.60 3.50 8.78
C TYR A 252 3.02 4.04 8.82
N LYS A 253 3.17 5.23 9.42
CA LYS A 253 4.46 5.74 9.88
C LYS A 253 4.80 5.14 11.24
N ARG A 254 6.03 4.66 11.43
CA ARG A 254 6.49 4.07 12.68
C ARG A 254 7.84 4.62 13.10
N VAL A 255 8.15 4.45 14.38
CA VAL A 255 9.49 4.65 14.93
C VAL A 255 9.99 3.29 15.41
N ARG A 256 11.12 2.84 14.89
CA ARG A 256 11.74 1.57 15.26
C ARG A 256 13.07 1.84 15.93
N ASN A 257 13.26 1.36 17.15
CA ASN A 257 14.58 1.29 17.76
C ASN A 257 15.35 0.16 17.09
N PHE A 258 16.34 0.53 16.27
CA PHE A 258 17.11 -0.46 15.53
C PHE A 258 18.12 -1.16 16.42
N GLN A 259 18.60 -0.57 17.51
CA GLN A 259 19.52 -1.23 18.47
C GLN A 259 18.85 -2.43 19.17
N ASN A 260 17.54 -2.36 19.41
CA ASN A 260 16.76 -3.42 20.07
C ASN A 260 16.07 -4.37 19.07
N SER A 261 16.28 -4.19 17.76
CA SER A 261 15.62 -4.95 16.71
C SER A 261 16.64 -5.51 15.72
N LYS A 262 16.36 -6.67 15.12
CA LYS A 262 17.21 -7.21 14.04
C LYS A 262 16.79 -6.64 12.69
N LEU A 263 17.12 -5.36 12.47
CA LEU A 263 16.83 -4.67 11.22
C LEU A 263 18.04 -4.71 10.31
N ASP A 264 18.00 -5.61 9.34
CA ASP A 264 18.90 -5.53 8.19
C ASP A 264 18.46 -4.38 7.29
N VAL A 265 19.39 -3.83 6.51
CA VAL A 265 19.11 -2.71 5.61
C VAL A 265 19.58 -3.04 4.20
N PHE A 266 18.62 -3.05 3.27
CA PHE A 266 18.85 -3.16 1.85
C PHE A 266 19.03 -1.77 1.26
N SER A 267 20.23 -1.50 0.71
CA SER A 267 20.57 -0.19 0.18
C SER A 267 20.03 0.03 -1.23
N ILE A 268 19.46 1.21 -1.47
CA ILE A 268 19.06 1.64 -2.82
C ILE A 268 20.17 2.34 -3.59
N GLN A 269 21.39 2.41 -3.03
CA GLN A 269 22.50 3.16 -3.60
C GLN A 269 22.85 2.76 -5.04
N GLY A 270 22.72 1.49 -5.40
CA GLY A 270 23.01 1.00 -6.76
C GLY A 270 22.04 1.51 -7.84
N LEU A 271 20.94 2.16 -7.46
CA LEU A 271 19.96 2.75 -8.39
C LEU A 271 20.01 4.28 -8.40
N ILE A 272 20.87 4.93 -7.60
CA ILE A 272 21.05 6.39 -7.58
C ILE A 272 22.02 6.80 -8.68
#